data_AF-A0AAN6SRF9-F1
#
_entry.id   AF-A0AAN6SRF9-F1
#
_cell.length_a   1.000
_cell.length_b   1.000
_cell.length_c   1.000
_cell.angle_alpha   90.00
_cell.angle_beta   90.00
_cell.angle_gamma   90.00
#
_symmetry.space_group_name_H-M   'P 1'
#
loop_
_entity.id
_entity.type
_entity.pdbx_description
1 polymer ?
#
loop_
_entity_poly.entity_id
_entity_poly.type
_entity_poly.pdbx_seq_one_letter_code
_entity_poly.pdbx_strand_id
1 'polypeptide(L)'
;PWEIPAVEAETAAYEWIRGSGVGPAFLGHLTEGQDGRVVGFVAEWVEGARAAGPGDLDGCKKALGALHALGIKLGDINKHNFLVREGQDVIVVDFETAKRGCSPLELEEGMGALQSNLESTSFRGGVEPAHE
;
A
#
# COMPACT_ATOMS: atom_id res chain seq x y z
N PRO A 1 -13.90 -4.85 -16.12
CA PRO A 1 -14.90 -3.95 -15.46
C PRO A 1 -14.66 -3.74 -13.95
N TRP A 2 -13.97 -4.67 -13.28
CA TRP A 2 -13.59 -4.60 -11.85
C TRP A 2 -12.44 -3.62 -11.52
N GLU A 3 -11.66 -3.20 -12.52
CA GLU A 3 -10.50 -2.32 -12.31
C GLU A 3 -10.90 -0.87 -12.01
N ILE A 4 -12.06 -0.40 -12.50
CA ILE A 4 -12.50 0.99 -12.28
C ILE A 4 -12.80 1.25 -10.78
N PRO A 5 -13.58 0.40 -10.07
CA PRO A 5 -13.78 0.58 -8.64
C PRO A 5 -12.50 0.50 -7.80
N ALA A 6 -11.53 -0.34 -8.19
CA ALA A 6 -10.26 -0.47 -7.48
C ALA A 6 -9.41 0.81 -7.61
N VAL A 7 -9.33 1.36 -8.83
CA VAL A 7 -8.66 2.65 -9.10
C VAL A 7 -9.31 3.80 -8.33
N GLU A 8 -10.64 3.84 -8.26
CA GLU A 8 -11.37 4.85 -7.48
C GLU A 8 -11.06 4.74 -5.98
N ALA A 9 -11.08 3.52 -5.43
CA ALA A 9 -10.78 3.27 -4.02
C ALA A 9 -9.34 3.63 -3.68
N GLU A 10 -8.38 3.23 -4.51
CA GLU A 10 -6.96 3.54 -4.30
C GLU A 10 -6.70 5.05 -4.42
N THR A 11 -7.27 5.72 -5.41
CA THR A 11 -7.15 7.18 -5.56
C THR A 11 -7.72 7.92 -4.35
N ALA A 12 -8.90 7.49 -3.85
CA ALA A 12 -9.47 8.06 -2.63
C ALA A 12 -8.56 7.84 -1.42
N ALA A 13 -7.89 6.69 -1.33
CA ALA A 13 -6.92 6.45 -0.27
C ALA A 13 -5.69 7.36 -0.37
N TYR A 14 -5.19 7.64 -1.58
CA TYR A 14 -4.12 8.64 -1.79
C TYR A 14 -4.52 10.05 -1.33
N GLU A 15 -5.80 10.42 -1.42
CA GLU A 15 -6.28 11.67 -0.82
C GLU A 15 -6.21 11.63 0.71
N TRP A 16 -6.54 10.50 1.34
CA TRP A 16 -6.52 10.35 2.80
C TRP A 16 -5.11 10.42 3.38
N ILE A 17 -4.11 9.91 2.66
CA ILE A 17 -2.71 9.90 3.11
C ILE A 17 -1.90 11.10 2.62
N ARG A 18 -2.52 12.05 1.91
CA ARG A 18 -1.82 13.17 1.30
C ARG A 18 -1.00 13.97 2.32
N GLY A 19 0.30 14.10 2.07
CA GLY A 19 1.22 14.85 2.94
C GLY A 19 1.62 14.14 4.24
N SER A 20 1.17 12.90 4.46
CA SER A 20 1.55 12.11 5.65
C SER A 20 2.92 11.43 5.55
N GLY A 21 3.43 11.24 4.32
CA GLY A 21 4.65 10.46 4.06
C GLY A 21 4.47 8.94 4.20
N VAL A 22 3.24 8.44 4.43
CA VAL A 22 2.95 7.01 4.60
C VAL A 22 3.13 6.22 3.29
N GLY A 23 2.82 6.84 2.16
CA GLY A 23 2.93 6.25 0.82
C GLY A 23 3.58 7.22 -0.17
N PRO A 24 3.74 6.79 -1.43
CA PRO A 24 4.23 7.65 -2.52
C PRO A 24 3.36 8.89 -2.70
N ALA A 25 3.92 10.00 -3.19
CA ALA A 25 3.12 11.18 -3.50
C ALA A 25 2.21 10.91 -4.71
N PHE A 26 0.92 11.26 -4.60
CA PHE A 26 0.02 11.28 -5.75
C PHE A 26 0.41 12.41 -6.71
N LEU A 27 0.60 12.10 -8.01
CA LEU A 27 1.02 13.06 -9.02
C LEU A 27 -0.12 13.53 -9.92
N GLY A 28 -1.12 12.69 -10.18
CA GLY A 28 -2.27 13.07 -11.00
C GLY A 28 -3.07 11.89 -11.52
N HIS A 29 -4.22 12.19 -12.13
CA HIS A 29 -5.02 11.21 -12.86
C HIS A 29 -4.45 11.00 -14.27
N LEU A 30 -4.51 9.76 -14.74
CA LEU A 30 -4.29 9.42 -16.15
C LEU A 30 -5.63 9.46 -16.88
N THR A 31 -5.69 10.22 -17.97
CA THR A 31 -6.89 10.36 -18.80
C THR A 31 -6.62 9.93 -20.24
N GLU A 32 -7.65 9.41 -20.89
CA GLU A 32 -7.65 9.11 -22.33
C GLU A 32 -8.83 9.79 -23.05
N GLY A 33 -8.72 9.89 -24.37
CA GLY A 33 -9.78 10.44 -25.21
C GLY A 33 -9.92 11.97 -25.14
N GLN A 34 -10.76 12.53 -26.01
CA GLN A 34 -11.05 13.96 -26.06
C GLN A 34 -12.03 14.41 -24.96
N ASP A 35 -12.78 13.46 -24.40
CA ASP A 35 -13.71 13.63 -23.29
C ASP A 35 -13.04 13.55 -21.91
N GLY A 36 -11.77 13.13 -21.85
CA GLY A 36 -10.96 13.13 -20.62
C GLY A 36 -11.33 12.03 -19.65
N ARG A 37 -11.73 10.86 -20.14
CA ARG A 37 -12.07 9.69 -19.32
C ARG A 37 -10.88 9.29 -18.44
N VAL A 38 -11.07 9.23 -17.12
CA VAL A 38 -10.04 8.75 -16.19
C VAL A 38 -9.88 7.24 -16.36
N VAL A 39 -8.65 6.79 -16.56
CA VAL A 39 -8.29 5.38 -16.75
C VAL A 39 -7.27 4.87 -15.73
N GLY A 40 -6.76 5.76 -14.88
CA GLY A 40 -5.79 5.42 -13.84
C GLY A 40 -5.28 6.66 -13.13
N PHE A 41 -4.17 6.49 -12.42
CA PHE A 41 -3.45 7.57 -11.76
C PHE A 41 -1.94 7.34 -11.84
N VAL A 42 -1.18 8.37 -11.51
CA VAL A 42 0.27 8.34 -11.42
C VAL A 42 0.66 8.73 -10.00
N ALA A 43 1.55 7.94 -9.40
CA ALA A 43 2.18 8.24 -8.12
C ALA A 43 3.70 8.38 -8.29
N GLU A 44 4.35 8.93 -7.25
CA GLU A 44 5.79 9.12 -7.16
C GLU A 44 6.53 7.82 -7.46
N TRP A 45 7.54 7.91 -8.32
CA TRP A 45 8.48 6.83 -8.52
C TRP A 45 9.42 6.74 -7.32
N VAL A 46 9.39 5.60 -6.62
CA VAL A 46 10.22 5.36 -5.44
C VAL A 46 11.50 4.65 -5.88
N GLU A 47 12.49 5.44 -6.24
CA GLU A 47 13.77 4.93 -6.78
C GLU A 47 14.51 4.05 -5.75
N GLY A 48 15.11 2.96 -6.25
CA GLY A 48 15.90 2.03 -5.43
C GLY A 48 15.10 1.21 -4.41
N ALA A 49 13.77 1.31 -4.41
CA ALA A 49 12.95 0.61 -3.43
C ALA A 49 12.88 -0.90 -3.71
N ARG A 50 12.83 -1.67 -2.62
CA ARG A 50 12.56 -3.12 -2.65
C ARG A 50 11.36 -3.47 -1.79
N ALA A 51 10.71 -4.58 -2.09
CA ALA A 51 9.72 -5.15 -1.18
C ALA A 51 10.35 -5.45 0.20
N ALA A 52 9.56 -5.30 1.25
CA ALA A 52 9.96 -5.68 2.60
C ALA A 52 10.13 -7.19 2.73
N GLY A 53 11.03 -7.59 3.62
CA GLY A 53 11.16 -8.97 4.09
C GLY A 53 11.00 -9.04 5.62
N PRO A 54 11.16 -10.25 6.20
CA PRO A 54 11.06 -10.45 7.65
C PRO A 54 12.01 -9.56 8.47
N GLY A 55 13.18 -9.21 7.92
CA GLY A 55 14.16 -8.33 8.57
C GLY A 55 13.74 -6.85 8.65
N ASP A 56 12.69 -6.45 7.95
CA ASP A 56 12.21 -5.07 7.91
C ASP A 56 11.00 -4.84 8.85
N LEU A 57 10.71 -5.79 9.75
CA LEU A 57 9.52 -5.80 10.61
C LEU A 57 9.29 -4.48 11.36
N ASP A 58 10.33 -3.91 11.96
CA ASP A 58 10.22 -2.66 12.72
C ASP A 58 9.87 -1.47 11.83
N GLY A 59 10.43 -1.44 10.61
CA GLY A 59 10.08 -0.45 9.59
C GLY A 59 8.63 -0.59 9.14
N CYS A 60 8.19 -1.82 8.86
CA CYS A 60 6.80 -2.10 8.49
C CYS A 60 5.82 -1.76 9.63
N LYS A 61 6.17 -2.02 10.89
CA LYS A 61 5.36 -1.63 12.06
C LYS A 61 5.22 -0.11 12.16
N LYS A 62 6.32 0.63 11.95
CA LYS A 62 6.31 2.10 11.94
C LYS A 62 5.40 2.63 10.82
N ALA A 63 5.54 2.10 9.60
CA ALA A 63 4.75 2.50 8.44
C ALA A 63 3.25 2.19 8.64
N LEU A 64 2.92 0.97 9.06
CA LEU A 64 1.54 0.56 9.35
C LEU A 64 0.94 1.34 10.52
N GLY A 65 1.73 1.62 11.56
CA GLY A 65 1.32 2.45 12.69
C GLY A 65 1.01 3.89 12.28
N ALA A 66 1.79 4.47 11.37
CA ALA A 66 1.51 5.79 10.80
C ALA A 66 0.20 5.80 10.00
N LEU A 67 -0.09 4.74 9.24
CA LEU A 67 -1.37 4.56 8.56
C LEU A 67 -2.55 4.44 9.55
N HIS A 68 -2.37 3.65 10.61
CA HIS A 68 -3.37 3.48 11.67
C HIS A 68 -3.65 4.77 12.44
N ALA A 69 -2.64 5.63 12.63
CA ALA A 69 -2.81 6.95 13.25
C ALA A 69 -3.72 7.88 12.42
N LEU A 70 -3.89 7.63 11.13
CA LEU A 70 -4.86 8.31 10.26
C LEU A 70 -6.26 7.67 10.32
N GLY A 71 -6.45 6.62 11.12
CA GLY A 71 -7.68 5.85 11.21
C GLY A 71 -7.95 4.99 9.97
N ILE A 72 -6.89 4.58 9.27
CA ILE A 72 -6.95 3.80 8.04
C ILE A 72 -6.44 2.38 8.30
N LYS A 73 -7.22 1.37 7.90
CA LYS A 73 -6.83 -0.05 7.87
C LYS A 73 -6.30 -0.40 6.49
N LEU A 74 -5.14 -1.02 6.39
CA LEU A 74 -4.67 -1.67 5.16
C LEU A 74 -5.43 -2.99 4.98
N GLY A 75 -6.14 -3.15 3.86
CA GLY A 75 -6.98 -4.33 3.63
C GLY A 75 -6.21 -5.58 3.19
N ASP A 76 -5.07 -5.39 2.50
CA ASP A 76 -4.21 -6.46 2.01
C ASP A 76 -2.80 -6.34 2.60
N ILE A 77 -2.64 -6.77 3.85
CA ILE A 77 -1.32 -6.79 4.50
C ILE A 77 -0.52 -7.97 3.94
N ASN A 78 0.38 -7.68 3.01
CA ASN A 78 1.36 -8.61 2.48
C ASN A 78 2.71 -7.88 2.31
N LYS A 79 3.82 -8.62 2.22
CA LYS A 79 5.19 -8.05 2.18
C LYS A 79 5.49 -7.17 0.96
N HIS A 80 4.78 -7.38 -0.16
CA HIS A 80 4.94 -6.61 -1.39
C HIS A 80 4.29 -5.22 -1.30
N ASN A 81 3.33 -5.04 -0.38
CA ASN A 81 2.66 -3.77 -0.13
C ASN A 81 3.45 -2.83 0.81
N PHE A 82 4.64 -3.26 1.22
CA PHE A 82 5.60 -2.45 1.96
C PHE A 82 6.88 -2.29 1.14
N LEU A 83 7.26 -1.05 0.87
CA LEU A 83 8.48 -0.74 0.13
C LEU A 83 9.51 -0.13 1.07
N VAL A 84 10.69 -0.74 1.11
CA VAL A 84 11.86 -0.23 1.83
C VAL A 84 12.60 0.71 0.89
N ARG A 85 12.66 2.00 1.24
CA ARG A 85 13.42 3.03 0.50
C ARG A 85 14.91 2.89 0.77
N GLU A 86 15.73 3.29 -0.19
CA GLU A 86 17.16 3.46 0.02
C GLU A 86 17.38 4.51 1.13
N GLY A 87 17.98 4.12 2.26
CA GLY A 87 18.11 4.99 3.44
C GLY A 87 17.17 4.71 4.63
N GLN A 88 16.51 3.55 4.64
CA GLN A 88 15.84 2.87 5.79
C GLN A 88 14.34 3.06 6.00
N ASP A 89 13.70 4.12 5.52
CA ASP A 89 12.25 4.28 5.77
C ASP A 89 11.42 3.31 4.92
N VAL A 90 10.34 2.80 5.52
CA VAL A 90 9.36 1.93 4.88
C VAL A 90 8.10 2.73 4.60
N ILE A 91 7.55 2.57 3.40
CA ILE A 91 6.26 3.14 3.00
C ILE A 91 5.28 2.03 2.64
N VAL A 92 4.00 2.36 2.67
CA VAL A 92 2.90 1.49 2.27
C VAL A 92 2.46 1.85 0.86
N VAL A 93 2.14 0.83 0.06
CA VAL A 93 1.54 0.96 -1.27
C VAL A 93 0.32 0.04 -1.38
N ASP A 94 -0.37 0.10 -2.53
CA ASP A 94 -1.51 -0.75 -2.85
C ASP A 94 -2.67 -0.59 -1.85
N PHE A 95 -3.37 0.54 -1.99
CA PHE A 95 -4.43 0.96 -1.06
C PHE A 95 -5.84 0.61 -1.55
N GLU A 96 -6.00 -0.19 -2.59
CA GLU A 96 -7.31 -0.48 -3.21
C GLU A 96 -8.32 -1.09 -2.21
N THR A 97 -7.83 -1.80 -1.20
CA THR A 97 -8.64 -2.44 -0.15
C THR A 97 -8.66 -1.67 1.17
N ALA A 98 -8.04 -0.48 1.22
CA ALA A 98 -7.94 0.31 2.43
C ALA A 98 -9.30 0.86 2.90
N LYS A 99 -9.49 0.94 4.22
CA LYS A 99 -10.76 1.40 4.82
C LYS A 99 -10.52 2.40 5.94
N ARG A 100 -11.35 3.45 5.98
CA ARG A 100 -11.40 4.41 7.10
C ARG A 100 -12.48 4.05 8.10
N GLY A 101 -12.31 4.57 9.32
CA GLY A 101 -13.33 4.44 10.37
C GLY A 101 -13.40 3.04 10.99
N CYS A 102 -12.35 2.24 10.82
CA CYS A 102 -12.19 0.96 11.51
C CYS A 102 -12.02 1.18 13.01
N SER A 103 -12.49 0.21 13.79
CA SER A 103 -12.29 0.18 15.24
C SER A 103 -10.80 -0.01 15.60
N PRO A 104 -10.35 0.44 16.79
CA PRO A 104 -9.00 0.16 17.27
C PRO A 104 -8.64 -1.33 17.23
N LEU A 105 -9.61 -2.20 17.54
CA LEU A 105 -9.44 -3.65 17.50
C LEU A 105 -9.09 -4.14 16.09
N GLU A 106 -9.79 -3.67 15.06
CA GLU A 106 -9.52 -4.05 13.67
C GLU A 106 -8.13 -3.60 13.17
N LEU A 107 -7.61 -2.50 13.72
CA LEU A 107 -6.26 -2.00 13.42
C LEU A 107 -5.21 -2.82 14.18
N GLU A 108 -5.47 -3.16 15.44
CA GLU A 108 -4.61 -4.03 16.26
C GLU A 108 -4.48 -5.43 15.67
N GLU A 109 -5.56 -6.01 15.13
CA GLU A 109 -5.54 -7.29 14.41
C GLU A 109 -4.55 -7.25 13.23
N GLY A 110 -4.60 -6.19 12.43
CA GLY A 110 -3.67 -5.99 11.31
C GLY A 110 -2.22 -5.87 11.77
N MET A 111 -1.98 -5.13 12.85
CA MET A 111 -0.65 -4.99 13.45
C MET A 111 -0.13 -6.33 14.01
N GLY A 112 -0.98 -7.11 14.66
CA GLY A 112 -0.64 -8.41 15.23
C GLY A 112 -0.31 -9.47 14.17
N ALA A 113 -0.95 -9.41 13.00
CA ALA A 113 -0.70 -10.32 11.89
C ALA A 113 0.48 -9.91 11.00
N LEU A 114 1.08 -8.74 11.21
CA LEU A 114 2.11 -8.20 10.30
C LEU A 114 3.32 -9.13 10.15
N GLN A 115 3.82 -9.69 11.25
CA GLN A 115 5.02 -10.54 11.21
C GLN A 115 4.80 -11.80 10.35
N SER A 116 3.68 -12.51 10.55
CA SER A 116 3.39 -13.72 9.77
C SER A 116 3.14 -13.39 8.29
N ASN A 117 2.56 -12.22 7.99
CA ASN A 117 2.40 -11.77 6.61
C ASN A 117 3.75 -11.46 5.92
N LEU A 118 4.74 -10.94 6.66
CA LEU A 118 6.10 -10.73 6.14
C LEU A 118 6.87 -12.03 5.93
N GLU A 119 6.65 -13.02 6.81
CA GLU A 119 7.29 -14.34 6.75
C GLU A 119 6.61 -15.28 5.74
N SER A 120 5.44 -14.91 5.23
CA SER A 120 4.67 -15.74 4.30
C SER A 120 5.45 -16.06 3.03
N THR A 121 5.50 -17.36 2.72
CA THR A 121 6.01 -17.89 1.45
C THR A 121 4.95 -17.92 0.36
N SER A 122 3.71 -17.52 0.66
CA SER A 122 2.67 -17.37 -0.35
C SER A 122 3.05 -16.28 -1.35
N PHE A 123 2.58 -16.43 -2.58
CA PHE A 123 2.78 -15.44 -3.65
C PHE A 123 1.70 -14.35 -3.65
N ARG A 124 0.96 -14.18 -2.53
CA ARG A 124 -0.06 -13.14 -2.39
C ARG A 124 0.58 -11.75 -2.55
N GLY A 125 0.08 -10.96 -3.49
CA GLY A 125 0.61 -9.63 -3.83
C GLY A 125 1.88 -9.64 -4.69
N GLY A 126 2.37 -10.82 -5.10
CA GLY A 126 3.58 -10.97 -5.92
C GLY A 126 3.34 -11.85 -7.16
N VAL A 127 4.38 -11.98 -7.99
CA VAL A 127 4.38 -12.88 -9.17
C VAL A 127 5.04 -14.20 -8.78
N GLU A 128 4.39 -15.32 -9.08
CA GLU A 128 5.01 -16.65 -8.97
C GLU A 128 6.26 -16.72 -9.89
N PRO A 129 7.44 -17.12 -9.39
CA PRO A 129 8.57 -17.36 -10.26
C PRO A 129 8.21 -18.51 -11.20
N ALA A 130 8.31 -18.27 -12.50
CA ALA A 130 8.12 -19.32 -13.49
C ALA A 130 9.10 -20.47 -13.17
N HIS A 131 8.55 -21.66 -12.93
CA HIS A 131 9.36 -22.87 -12.84
C HIS A 131 9.94 -23.15 -14.24
N GLU A 132 11.27 -23.09 -14.36
CA GLU A 132 12.01 -23.60 -15.53
C GLU A 132 11.94 -25.13 -15.61
#